data_AF-A0AAC9Z856-F1
#
_entry.id   AF-A0AAC9Z856-F1
#
_cell.length_a   1.000
_cell.length_b   1.000
_cell.length_c   1.000
_cell.angle_alpha   90.00
_cell.angle_beta   90.00
_cell.angle_gamma   90.00
#
_symmetry.space_group_name_H-M   'P 1'
#
loop_
_entity.id
_entity.type
_entity.pdbx_description
1 polymer ?
#
loop_
_entity_poly.entity_id
_entity_poly.type
_entity_poly.pdbx_seq_one_letter_code
_entity_poly.pdbx_strand_id
1 'polypeptide(L)' 'MGRLIKYLLYLVVLAAIGLVIYAYVGPWFGADFDAPTAEVRKPVVLNAD' A
#
# COMPACT_ATOMS: atom_id res chain seq x y z
N MET A 1 -28.36 10.21 -15.98
CA MET A 1 -27.41 9.21 -15.45
C MET A 1 -25.97 9.39 -15.97
N GLY A 2 -25.71 9.49 -17.28
CA GLY A 2 -24.34 9.54 -17.81
C GLY A 2 -23.43 10.67 -17.31
N ARG A 3 -23.99 11.86 -17.02
CA ARG A 3 -23.22 12.99 -16.44
C ARG A 3 -22.72 12.69 -15.03
N LEU A 4 -23.52 12.01 -14.20
CA LEU A 4 -23.13 11.63 -12.85
C LEU A 4 -22.02 10.58 -12.87
N ILE A 5 -22.15 9.57 -13.72
CA ILE A 5 -21.14 8.51 -13.90
C ILE A 5 -19.80 9.12 -14.35
N LYS A 6 -19.82 10.12 -15.25
CA LYS A 6 -18.62 10.84 -15.68
C LYS A 6 -17.90 11.51 -14.51
N TYR A 7 -18.63 12.17 -13.61
CA TYR A 7 -18.04 12.79 -12.42
C TYR A 7 -17.51 11.75 -11.42
N LEU A 8 -18.20 10.63 -11.25
CA LEU A 8 -17.71 9.54 -10.42
C LEU A 8 -16.39 8.97 -10.95
N LEU A 9 -16.27 8.80 -12.27
CA LEU A 9 -15.00 8.40 -12.90
C LEU A 9 -13.86 9.38 -12.60
N TYR A 10 -14.12 10.69 -12.72
CA TYR A 10 -13.12 11.70 -12.38
C TYR A 10 -12.73 11.65 -10.89
N LEU A 11 -13.68 11.43 -9.99
CA LEU A 11 -13.38 11.29 -8.57
C LEU A 11 -12.55 10.04 -8.26
N VAL A 12 -12.84 8.91 -8.92
CA VAL A 12 -12.05 7.67 -8.77
C VAL A 12 -10.61 7.90 -9.24
N VAL A 13 -10.42 8.55 -10.38
CA VAL A 13 -9.08 8.89 -10.88
C VAL A 13 -8.37 9.84 -9.92
N LEU A 14 -9.05 10.86 -9.42
CA LEU A 14 -8.49 11.80 -8.45
C LEU A 14 -8.07 11.09 -7.14
N ALA A 15 -8.91 10.18 -6.64
CA ALA A 15 -8.60 9.38 -5.46
C ALA A 15 -7.39 8.47 -5.69
N ALA A 16 -7.29 7.82 -6.85
CA ALA A 16 -6.14 7.01 -7.22
C ALA A 16 -4.84 7.85 -7.26
N ILE A 17 -4.89 9.05 -7.86
CA ILE A 17 -3.75 9.98 -7.85
C ILE A 17 -3.39 10.38 -6.42
N GLY A 18 -4.37 10.66 -5.56
CA GLY A 18 -4.14 10.98 -4.15
C GLY A 18 -3.43 9.85 -3.39
N LEU A 19 -3.81 8.59 -3.64
CA LEU A 19 -3.13 7.43 -3.06
C LEU A 19 -1.68 7.31 -3.56
N VAL A 20 -1.44 7.53 -4.85
CA VAL A 20 -0.09 7.53 -5.41
C VAL A 20 0.77 8.60 -4.76
N ILE A 21 0.27 9.84 -4.66
CA ILE A 21 0.97 10.94 -3.97
C ILE A 21 1.28 10.53 -2.53
N TYR A 22 0.29 10.03 -1.78
CA TYR A 22 0.49 9.64 -0.39
C TYR A 22 1.52 8.52 -0.22
N ALA A 23 1.65 7.59 -1.17
CA ALA A 23 2.70 6.58 -1.12
C ALA A 23 4.12 7.18 -1.17
N TYR A 24 4.31 8.32 -1.84
CA TYR A 24 5.61 8.99 -1.94
C TYR A 24 5.88 9.99 -0.82
N VAL A 25 4.87 10.77 -0.41
CA VAL A 25 5.04 11.77 0.67
C VAL A 25 4.65 11.27 2.05
N GLY A 26 3.95 10.13 2.16
CA GLY A 26 3.54 9.52 3.42
C GLY A 26 4.67 9.28 4.42
N PRO A 27 5.90 8.88 3.99
CA PRO A 27 7.04 8.78 4.90
C PRO A 27 7.39 10.09 5.63
N TRP A 28 7.12 11.26 5.03
CA TRP A 28 7.32 12.56 5.71
C TRP A 28 6.30 12.83 6.82
N PHE A 29 5.19 12.11 6.82
CA PHE A 29 4.13 12.17 7.82
C PHE A 29 4.17 10.98 8.80
N GLY A 30 5.25 10.17 8.77
CA GLY A 30 5.43 9.03 9.67
C GLY A 30 4.70 7.75 9.25
N ALA A 31 4.22 7.65 8.02
CA ALA A 31 3.76 6.38 7.46
C ALA A 31 4.97 5.53 7.02
N ASP A 32 5.04 4.29 7.50
CA ASP A 32 6.08 3.34 7.10
C ASP A 32 5.50 2.33 6.10
N PHE A 33 6.08 2.29 4.90
CA PHE A 33 5.70 1.40 3.81
C PHE A 33 6.81 0.41 3.46
N ASP A 34 7.92 0.42 4.20
CA ASP A 34 9.07 -0.45 3.91
C ASP A 34 8.78 -1.89 4.37
N ALA A 35 9.34 -2.84 3.64
CA ALA A 35 9.30 -4.23 4.06
C ALA A 35 10.18 -4.42 5.31
N PRO A 36 9.77 -5.26 6.29
CA PRO A 36 10.63 -5.60 7.41
C PRO A 36 11.96 -6.18 6.91
N THR A 37 13.06 -5.49 7.19
CA THR A 37 14.41 -5.87 6.73
C THR A 37 15.12 -6.82 7.69
N ALA A 38 14.55 -7.05 8.89
CA ALA A 38 15.15 -7.93 9.88
C ALA A 38 15.02 -9.41 9.48
N GLU A 39 16.13 -10.15 9.53
CA GLU A 39 16.09 -11.61 9.38
C GLU A 39 15.25 -12.24 10.51
N VAL A 40 14.14 -12.87 10.14
CA VAL A 40 13.33 -13.66 11.06
C VAL A 40 13.89 -15.09 11.11
N ARG A 41 14.61 -15.43 12.17
CA ARG A 41 15.10 -16.79 12.42
C ARG A 41 14.16 -17.51 13.38
N LYS A 42 13.61 -18.65 12.96
CA LYS A 42 12.84 -19.55 13.82
C LYS A 42 13.56 -20.90 13.92
N PRO A 43 13.80 -21.41 15.13
CA PRO A 43 14.36 -22.75 15.28
C PRO A 43 13.36 -23.77 14.76
N VAL A 44 13.83 -24.70 13.91
CA VAL A 44 13.03 -25.81 13.39
C VAL A 44 13.63 -27.11 13.89
N VAL A 45 12.79 -28.00 14.41
CA VAL A 45 13.18 -29.37 14.75
C VAL A 45 13.12 -30.20 13.47
N LEU A 46 14.28 -30.64 12.96
CA LEU A 46 14.33 -31.61 11.87
C LEU A 46 14.12 -33.01 12.46
N ASN A 47 13.00 -33.66 12.13
CA ASN A 47 12.86 -35.11 12.29
C ASN A 47 13.50 -35.77 11.07
N ALA A 48 14.67 -36.37 11.28
CA ALA A 48 15.37 -37.18 10.29
C ALA A 48 15.19 -38.66 10.68
N ASP A 49 14.02 -39.20 10.37
CA ASP A 49 13.74 -40.64 10.37
C ASP A 49 13.72 -41.16 8.92
#